data_AF-X1NBY0-F1
#
_entry.id   AF-X1NBY0-F1
#
_cell.length_a   1.000
_cell.length_b   1.000
_cell.length_c   1.000
_cell.angle_alpha   90.00
_cell.angle_beta   90.00
_cell.angle_gamma   90.00
#
_symmetry.space_group_name_H-M   'P 1'
#
loop_
_entity.id
_entity.type
_entity.pdbx_description
1 polymer ?
#
loop_
_entity_poly.entity_id
_entity_poly.type
_entity_poly.pdbx_seq_one_letter_code
_entity_poly.pdbx_strand_id
1 'polypeptide(L)'
;DEFSQIQASQKIRGILPKKNIKSKIEFFFKQAITLMVGAIRRSDRLALAMDSKAFGAFKKRSFYRPKKIKFKDVLFLITTVFVILITYYIMWKIGFLKKLGILA
;
A
#
# COMPACT_ATOMS: atom_id res chain seq x y z
N ASP A 1 9.65 -12.93 1.65
CA ASP A 1 10.79 -13.82 1.29
C ASP A 1 12.14 -13.18 1.53
N GLU A 2 12.47 -12.02 0.95
CA GLU A 2 13.79 -11.38 1.18
C GLU A 2 14.06 -11.07 2.66
N PHE A 3 13.07 -10.55 3.40
CA PHE A 3 13.19 -10.28 4.83
C PHE A 3 13.47 -11.54 5.66
N SER A 4 12.74 -12.64 5.40
CA SER A 4 12.94 -13.90 6.11
C SER A 4 14.29 -14.53 5.78
N GLN A 5 14.76 -14.41 4.54
CA GLN A 5 16.09 -14.86 4.14
C GLN A 5 17.20 -14.05 4.82
N ILE A 6 17.07 -12.73 4.89
CA ILE A 6 18.03 -11.87 5.61
C ILE A 6 18.02 -12.20 7.09
N GLN A 7 16.85 -12.38 7.70
CA GLN A 7 16.74 -12.73 9.12
C GLN A 7 17.37 -14.09 9.42
N ALA A 8 17.14 -15.10 8.57
CA ALA A 8 17.76 -16.42 8.70
C ALA A 8 19.29 -16.34 8.57
N SER A 9 19.81 -15.59 7.59
CA SER A 9 21.24 -15.39 7.41
C SER A 9 21.89 -14.67 8.61
N GLN A 10 21.23 -13.64 9.14
CA GLN A 10 21.70 -12.90 10.31
C GLN A 10 21.67 -13.76 11.58
N LYS A 11 20.67 -14.65 11.71
CA LYS A 11 20.59 -15.62 12.81
C LYS A 11 21.74 -16.63 12.76
N ILE A 12 22.08 -17.15 11.58
CA ILE A 12 23.25 -18.05 11.39
C ILE A 12 24.55 -17.31 11.76
N ARG A 13 24.64 -16.02 11.45
CA ARG A 13 25.80 -15.16 11.80
C ARG A 13 25.83 -14.74 13.29
N GLY A 14 24.95 -15.28 14.12
CA GLY A 14 24.90 -14.97 15.56
C GLY A 14 24.41 -13.56 15.89
N ILE A 15 23.81 -12.84 14.94
CA ILE A 15 23.28 -11.50 15.15
C ILE A 15 21.86 -11.63 15.74
N LEU A 16 21.79 -11.80 17.06
CA LEU A 16 20.53 -11.81 17.80
C LEU A 16 20.36 -10.52 18.62
N PRO A 17 19.14 -9.96 18.69
CA PRO A 17 18.88 -8.83 19.57
C PRO A 17 19.07 -9.25 21.03
N LYS A 18 19.90 -8.51 21.77
CA LYS A 18 19.99 -8.64 23.23
C LYS A 18 18.62 -8.30 23.86
N LYS A 19 18.38 -8.77 25.09
CA LYS A 19 17.10 -8.54 25.82
C LYS A 19 16.72 -7.06 25.99
N ASN A 20 17.66 -6.13 25.80
CA ASN A 20 17.45 -4.70 25.98
C ASN A 20 16.62 -4.09 24.83
N ILE A 21 15.75 -3.14 25.16
CA ILE A 21 14.88 -2.45 24.20
C ILE A 21 15.70 -1.63 23.20
N LYS A 22 16.74 -0.92 23.67
CA LYS A 22 17.65 -0.15 22.80
C LYS A 22 18.31 -1.01 21.73
N SER A 23 18.80 -2.20 22.09
CA SER A 23 19.43 -3.13 21.14
C SER A 23 18.46 -3.72 20.11
N LYS A 24 17.16 -3.87 20.46
CA LYS A 24 16.15 -4.31 19.49
C LYS A 24 15.91 -3.26 18.42
N ILE A 25 15.87 -1.99 18.80
CA ILE A 25 15.68 -0.87 17.87
C ILE A 25 16.86 -0.77 16.92
N GLU A 26 18.09 -0.81 17.44
CA GLU A 26 19.30 -0.78 16.62
C GLU A 26 19.37 -1.97 15.63
N PHE A 27 19.03 -3.17 16.11
CA PHE A 27 18.95 -4.37 15.27
C PHE A 27 17.92 -4.22 14.15
N PHE A 28 16.76 -3.65 14.44
CA PHE A 28 15.73 -3.37 13.44
C PHE A 28 16.23 -2.40 12.36
N PHE A 29 16.85 -1.29 12.75
CA PHE A 29 17.41 -0.33 11.79
C PHE A 29 18.49 -0.96 10.90
N LYS A 30 19.37 -1.80 11.47
CA LYS A 30 20.39 -2.52 10.69
C LYS A 30 19.78 -3.46 9.65
N GLN A 31 18.70 -4.16 10.01
CA GLN A 31 17.98 -5.04 9.10
C GLN A 31 17.22 -4.24 8.02
N ALA A 32 16.61 -3.11 8.39
CA ALA A 32 15.96 -2.19 7.46
C ALA A 32 16.94 -1.59 6.44
N ILE A 33 18.12 -1.13 6.88
CA ILE A 33 19.17 -0.62 5.99
C ILE A 33 19.60 -1.71 4.99
N THR A 34 19.79 -2.95 5.45
CA THR A 34 20.18 -4.07 4.57
C THR A 34 19.13 -4.33 3.49
N LEU A 35 17.85 -4.35 3.86
CA LEU A 35 16.74 -4.47 2.90
C LEU A 35 16.71 -3.31 1.92
N MET A 36 16.90 -2.08 2.42
CA MET A 36 16.83 -0.87 1.62
C MET A 36 17.93 -0.86 0.55
N VAL A 37 19.16 -1.22 0.90
CA VAL A 37 20.26 -1.37 -0.07
C VAL A 37 19.92 -2.44 -1.12
N GLY A 38 19.30 -3.55 -0.70
CA GLY A 38 18.80 -4.58 -1.62
C GLY A 38 17.77 -4.05 -2.60
N ALA A 39 16.80 -3.26 -2.11
CA ALA A 39 15.76 -2.64 -2.90
C ALA A 39 16.34 -1.63 -3.91
N ILE A 40 17.28 -0.76 -3.49
CA ILE A 40 17.94 0.21 -4.38
C ILE A 40 18.61 -0.52 -5.56
N ARG A 41 19.45 -1.52 -5.26
CA ARG A 41 20.13 -2.31 -6.28
C ARG A 41 19.16 -3.02 -7.24
N ARG A 42 18.00 -3.45 -6.72
CA ARG A 42 16.96 -4.09 -7.55
C ARG A 42 16.28 -3.07 -8.45
N SER A 43 15.97 -1.88 -7.93
CA SER A 43 15.38 -0.78 -8.70
C SER A 43 16.30 -0.32 -9.83
N ASP A 44 17.61 -0.18 -9.57
CA ASP A 44 18.58 0.21 -10.61
C ASP A 44 18.66 -0.81 -11.74
N ARG A 45 18.75 -2.10 -11.40
CA ARG A 45 18.74 -3.18 -12.40
C ARG A 45 17.43 -3.22 -13.18
N LEU A 46 16.30 -2.96 -12.52
CA LEU A 46 15.00 -2.89 -13.18
C LEU A 46 14.93 -1.70 -14.13
N ALA A 47 15.41 -0.52 -13.72
CA ALA A 47 15.48 0.66 -14.57
C ALA A 47 16.32 0.37 -15.82
N LEU A 48 17.53 -0.16 -15.64
CA LEU A 48 18.42 -0.48 -16.76
C LEU A 48 17.80 -1.53 -17.72
N ALA A 49 17.11 -2.53 -17.18
CA ALA A 49 16.38 -3.52 -17.97
C ALA A 49 15.15 -2.94 -18.68
N MET A 50 14.48 -1.96 -18.07
CA MET A 50 13.34 -1.25 -18.66
C MET A 50 13.80 -0.36 -19.82
N ASP A 51 14.92 0.36 -19.64
CA ASP A 51 15.55 1.18 -20.68
C ASP A 51 16.03 0.32 -21.85
N SER A 52 16.64 -0.85 -21.55
CA SER A 52 17.05 -1.83 -22.57
C SER A 52 15.89 -2.37 -23.40
N LYS A 53 14.68 -2.39 -22.84
CA LYS A 53 13.44 -2.79 -23.53
C LYS A 53 12.71 -1.61 -24.18
N ALA A 54 13.32 -0.42 -24.21
CA ALA A 54 12.72 0.82 -24.69
C ALA A 54 11.36 1.12 -24.04
N PHE A 55 11.23 0.78 -22.75
CA PHE A 55 9.96 0.92 -22.03
C PHE A 55 9.63 2.40 -21.83
N GLY A 56 8.68 2.92 -22.62
CA GLY A 56 8.31 4.34 -22.61
C GLY A 56 8.85 5.15 -23.78
N ALA A 57 9.59 4.54 -24.72
CA ALA A 57 10.08 5.22 -25.92
C ALA A 57 8.95 5.70 -26.87
N PHE A 58 7.80 5.02 -26.85
CA PHE A 58 6.63 5.36 -27.68
C PHE A 58 5.56 6.09 -26.88
N LYS A 59 5.01 7.18 -27.45
CA LYS A 59 3.90 7.94 -26.84
C LYS A 59 2.62 7.12 -26.66
N LYS A 60 2.36 6.15 -27.54
CA LYS A 60 1.18 5.28 -27.47
C LYS A 60 1.51 3.99 -26.71
N ARG A 61 1.00 3.88 -25.48
CA ARG A 61 1.11 2.67 -24.64
C ARG A 61 0.11 1.59 -25.08
N SER A 62 0.58 0.35 -25.25
CA SER A 62 -0.28 -0.84 -25.33
C SER A 62 -0.36 -1.52 -23.96
N PHE A 63 -1.55 -1.93 -23.55
CA PHE A 63 -1.78 -2.61 -22.26
C PHE A 63 -1.92 -4.10 -22.48
N TYR A 64 -0.98 -4.90 -21.97
CA TYR A 64 -1.03 -6.37 -22.08
C TYR A 64 -2.21 -6.97 -21.28
N ARG A 65 -2.56 -6.38 -20.14
CA ARG A 65 -3.71 -6.78 -19.32
C ARG A 65 -4.66 -5.59 -19.13
N PRO A 66 -5.61 -5.38 -20.06
CA PRO A 66 -6.61 -4.33 -19.88
C PRO A 66 -7.50 -4.69 -18.68
N LYS A 67 -7.60 -3.79 -17.70
CA LYS A 67 -8.62 -3.89 -16.66
C LYS A 67 -9.96 -3.44 -17.25
N LYS A 68 -10.94 -4.34 -17.28
CA LYS A 68 -12.32 -4.03 -17.63
C LYS A 68 -13.12 -3.82 -16.35
N ILE A 69 -14.00 -2.82 -16.35
CA ILE A 69 -14.97 -2.59 -15.28
C ILE A 69 -15.92 -3.79 -15.26
N LYS A 70 -16.04 -4.45 -14.12
CA LYS A 70 -16.96 -5.57 -13.94
C LYS A 70 -18.29 -5.06 -13.39
N PHE A 71 -19.37 -5.80 -13.67
CA PHE A 71 -20.69 -5.51 -13.10
C PHE A 71 -20.66 -5.43 -11.57
N LYS A 72 -19.79 -6.22 -10.92
CA LYS A 72 -19.58 -6.18 -9.47
C LYS A 72 -19.04 -4.84 -8.97
N ASP A 73 -18.20 -4.15 -9.75
CA ASP A 73 -17.64 -2.84 -9.38
C ASP A 73 -18.74 -1.77 -9.41
N VAL A 74 -19.64 -1.86 -10.40
CA VAL A 74 -20.80 -0.97 -10.53
C VAL A 74 -21.80 -1.23 -9.39
N LEU A 75 -22.09 -2.50 -9.10
CA LEU A 75 -22.97 -2.87 -8.00
C LEU A 75 -22.42 -2.36 -6.66
N PHE A 76 -21.10 -2.51 -6.43
CA PHE A 76 -20.46 -1.97 -5.23
C PHE A 76 -20.66 -0.45 -5.11
N LEU A 77 -20.40 0.30 -6.19
CA LEU A 77 -20.60 1.75 -6.22
C LEU A 77 -22.05 2.13 -5.89
N ILE A 78 -23.02 1.48 -6.52
CA ILE A 78 -24.46 1.72 -6.27
C ILE A 78 -24.80 1.46 -4.80
N THR A 79 -24.34 0.35 -4.24
CA THR A 79 -24.61 0.03 -2.82
C THR A 79 -23.98 1.04 -1.88
N THR A 80 -22.77 1.53 -2.15
CA THR A 80 -22.12 2.57 -1.34
C THR A 80 -22.91 3.87 -1.36
N VAL A 81 -23.36 4.32 -2.54
CA VAL A 81 -24.20 5.52 -2.66
C VAL A 81 -25.52 5.35 -1.91
N PHE A 82 -26.14 4.18 -2.02
CA PHE A 82 -27.40 3.89 -1.34
C PHE A 82 -27.26 3.93 0.18
N VAL A 83 -26.17 3.36 0.72
CA VAL A 83 -25.87 3.43 2.16
C VAL A 83 -25.70 4.88 2.61
N ILE A 84 -24.96 5.70 1.86
CA ILE A 84 -24.78 7.13 2.19
C ILE A 84 -26.13 7.87 2.21
N LEU A 85 -26.98 7.63 1.21
CA LEU A 85 -28.31 8.25 1.13
C LEU A 85 -29.22 7.82 2.29
N ILE A 86 -29.20 6.52 2.65
CA ILE A 86 -29.93 6.01 3.81
C ILE A 86 -29.42 6.68 5.09
N THR A 87 -28.11 6.76 5.30
CA THR A 87 -27.53 7.43 6.46
C THR A 87 -27.97 8.89 6.54
N TYR A 88 -27.95 9.61 5.43
CA TYR A 88 -28.43 11.00 5.38
C TYR A 88 -29.93 11.12 5.66
N TYR A 89 -30.74 10.22 5.11
CA TYR A 89 -32.18 10.19 5.34
C TYR A 89 -32.54 9.91 6.81
N ILE A 90 -31.83 8.97 7.44
CA ILE A 90 -31.95 8.68 8.87
C ILE A 90 -31.54 9.90 9.70
N MET A 91 -30.45 10.57 9.34
CA MET A 91 -29.98 11.79 10.01
C MET A 91 -30.98 12.95 9.90
N TRP A 92 -31.66 13.07 8.76
CA TRP A 92 -32.76 14.03 8.57
C TRP A 92 -33.98 13.68 9.43
N LYS A 93 -34.39 12.41 9.47
CA LYS A 93 -35.53 11.92 10.27
C LYS A 93 -35.31 12.01 11.77
N ILE A 94 -34.08 11.78 12.26
CA ILE A 94 -33.72 11.90 13.68
C ILE A 94 -33.70 13.38 14.13
N GLY A 95 -33.80 14.34 13.20
CA GLY A 95 -33.88 15.76 13.53
C GLY A 95 -32.59 16.32 14.14
N PHE A 96 -31.47 15.59 14.03
CA PHE A 96 -30.17 16.00 14.57
C PHE A 96 -29.65 17.28 13.89
N LEU A 97 -29.99 17.48 12.61
CA LEU A 97 -29.76 18.73 11.86
C LEU A 97 -30.55 19.93 12.42
N LYS A 98 -31.72 19.71 13.04
CA LYS A 98 -32.50 20.76 13.72
C LYS A 98 -31.94 21.06 15.11
N LYS A 99 -31.34 20.07 15.77
CA LYS A 99 -30.71 20.20 17.09
C LYS A 99 -29.35 20.93 17.06
N LEU A 100 -28.70 21.00 15.90
CA LEU A 100 -27.41 21.67 15.69
C LEU A 100 -27.50 23.09 15.11
N GLY A 101 -28.71 23.64 14.91
CA GLY A 101 -28.90 25.07 14.63
C GLY A 101 -28.27 25.59 13.32
N ILE A 102 -28.13 24.75 12.29
CA ILE A 102 -27.58 25.15 10.96
C ILE A 102 -28.70 25.45 9.94
N LEU A 103 -29.96 25.20 10.30
CA LEU A 103 -31.12 25.70 9.57
C LEU A 103 -31.92 26.58 10.53
N ALA A 104 -31.79 27.89 10.34
CA ALA A 104 -32.77 28.87 10.81
C ALA A 104 -34.10 28.63 10.08
#